data_AF-A0A7W0VJ24-F1
#
_entry.id   AF-A0A7W0VJ24-F1
#
_cell.length_a   1.000
_cell.length_b   1.000
_cell.length_c   1.000
_cell.angle_alpha   90.00
_cell.angle_beta   90.00
_cell.angle_gamma   90.00
#
_symmetry.space_group_name_H-M   'P 1'
#
loop_
_entity.id
_entity.type
_entity.pdbx_description
1 polymer ?
#
loop_
_entity_poly.entity_id
_entity_poly.type
_entity_poly.pdbx_seq_one_letter_code
_entity_poly.pdbx_strand_id
1 'polypeptide(L)'
;MVRACVFTVLLSACGFTASTQGTSDDAASDAANGDAPRTIDAPAVIDAAVDAGIDAPNLGTCAVGACALSGGNCISNVCVITAAGQNSVICPVGMRCRVACDGSNTCPGGVQCGFATTCEVTCSGSGACQNGGVDCGAASSCTVQCIGSGACQSGIPDSVRCYASQCTVTCDGSNACQDGIGAFGTCTAHCCSNACQGGVGTCSVDAICP
;
A
#
# COMPACT_ATOMS: atom_id res chain seq x y z
N MET A 1 1.12 41.74 13.50
CA MET A 1 0.89 41.31 14.90
C MET A 1 1.62 40.00 15.10
N VAL A 2 2.83 40.05 15.65
CA VAL A 2 3.71 38.88 15.82
C VAL A 2 3.34 38.20 17.14
N ARG A 3 2.78 37.00 17.06
CA ARG A 3 2.39 36.20 18.24
C ARG A 3 3.54 35.22 18.51
N ALA A 4 4.35 35.54 19.51
CA ALA A 4 5.38 34.65 20.03
C ALA A 4 4.72 33.50 20.80
N CYS A 5 4.69 32.30 20.21
CA CYS A 5 4.35 31.07 20.93
C CYS A 5 5.59 30.60 21.70
N VAL A 6 5.59 30.86 23.01
CA VAL A 6 6.52 30.27 23.97
C VAL A 6 6.13 28.80 24.16
N PHE A 7 6.89 27.87 23.57
CA PHE A 7 6.73 26.44 23.81
C PHE A 7 7.62 26.03 24.99
N THR A 8 7.01 25.79 26.14
CA THR A 8 7.66 25.22 27.33
C THR A 8 7.84 23.72 27.13
N VAL A 9 9.08 23.28 26.95
CA VAL A 9 9.44 21.85 26.84
C VAL A 9 9.51 21.25 28.25
N LEU A 10 8.53 20.43 28.61
CA LEU A 10 8.59 19.56 29.78
C LEU A 10 9.28 18.24 29.39
N LEU A 11 10.56 18.12 29.75
CA LEU A 11 11.27 16.84 29.76
C LEU A 11 10.69 15.97 30.88
N SER A 12 9.84 14.99 30.53
CA SER A 12 9.50 13.87 31.42
C SER A 12 10.33 12.66 31.01
N ALA A 13 11.27 12.28 31.89
CA ALA A 13 12.12 11.12 31.74
C ALA A 13 11.34 9.86 32.13
N CYS A 14 10.99 9.02 31.17
CA CYS A 14 10.57 7.64 31.43
C CYS A 14 11.71 6.70 31.01
N GLY A 15 12.26 5.99 32.01
CA GLY A 15 13.36 5.05 31.85
C GLY A 15 12.98 3.88 30.96
N PHE A 16 13.73 3.70 29.89
CA PHE A 16 13.77 2.46 29.12
C PHE A 16 14.74 1.50 29.82
N THR A 17 14.19 0.45 30.43
CA THR A 17 14.97 -0.71 30.91
C THR A 17 15.34 -1.56 29.70
N ALA A 18 16.62 -1.61 29.35
CA ALA A 18 17.15 -2.54 28.36
C ALA A 18 16.94 -3.98 28.85
N SER A 19 16.16 -4.78 28.12
CA SER A 19 16.05 -6.21 28.37
C SER A 19 17.02 -6.94 27.45
N THR A 20 18.10 -7.43 28.05
CA THR A 20 19.12 -8.27 27.42
C THR A 20 18.69 -9.74 27.40
N GLN A 21 18.97 -10.39 26.27
CA GLN A 21 19.28 -11.81 26.09
C GLN A 21 18.18 -12.86 26.30
N GLY A 22 17.84 -13.51 25.18
CA GLY A 22 17.42 -14.90 25.12
C GLY A 22 18.12 -15.58 23.95
N THR A 23 19.34 -16.08 24.19
CA THR A 23 19.95 -17.12 23.37
C THR A 23 19.27 -18.43 23.72
N SER A 24 18.52 -19.03 22.79
CA SER A 24 18.06 -20.41 22.92
C SER A 24 18.84 -21.29 21.94
N ASP A 25 19.92 -21.82 22.50
CA ASP A 25 20.57 -23.10 22.27
C ASP A 25 19.96 -24.05 21.24
N ASP A 26 20.77 -24.37 20.24
CA ASP A 26 21.17 -25.73 19.86
C ASP A 26 20.26 -26.89 20.32
N ALA A 27 19.43 -27.37 19.40
CA ALA A 27 19.02 -28.77 19.39
C ALA A 27 19.49 -29.41 18.07
N ALA A 28 20.70 -29.95 18.13
CA ALA A 28 21.15 -31.01 17.25
C ALA A 28 20.16 -32.19 17.35
N SER A 29 19.74 -32.72 16.22
CA SER A 29 19.13 -34.04 16.12
C SER A 29 19.60 -34.68 14.82
N ASP A 30 20.87 -35.08 14.84
CA ASP A 30 21.36 -36.18 14.02
C ASP A 30 20.62 -37.46 14.41
N ALA A 31 19.76 -37.96 13.52
CA ALA A 31 19.34 -39.35 13.53
C ALA A 31 19.55 -39.94 12.14
N ALA A 32 20.55 -40.81 12.09
CA ALA A 32 21.01 -41.55 10.94
C ALA A 32 20.00 -42.59 10.41
N ASN A 33 20.28 -42.99 9.17
CA ASN A 33 20.06 -44.30 8.57
C ASN A 33 18.65 -44.74 8.15
N GLY A 34 18.51 -44.94 6.84
CA GLY A 34 17.43 -45.72 6.25
C GLY A 34 17.56 -45.84 4.72
N ASP A 35 18.74 -46.21 4.24
CA ASP A 35 18.98 -46.50 2.83
C ASP A 35 18.27 -47.82 2.47
N ALA A 36 17.18 -47.72 1.70
CA ALA A 36 16.54 -48.86 1.05
C ALA A 36 16.17 -48.43 -0.38
N PRO A 37 16.81 -49.00 -1.43
CA PRO A 37 16.43 -48.71 -2.80
C PRO A 37 15.11 -49.41 -3.10
N ARG A 38 14.00 -48.68 -2.95
CA ARG A 38 12.73 -49.13 -3.52
C ARG A 38 12.76 -48.77 -5.01
N THR A 39 12.99 -49.77 -5.84
CA THR A 39 12.65 -49.72 -7.27
C THR A 39 11.13 -49.64 -7.39
N ILE A 40 10.60 -48.41 -7.26
CA ILE A 40 9.24 -48.10 -7.67
C ILE A 40 9.29 -48.07 -9.19
N ASP A 41 8.91 -49.19 -9.78
CA ASP A 41 8.59 -49.29 -11.20
C ASP A 41 7.30 -48.47 -11.40
N ALA A 42 7.49 -47.17 -11.62
CA ALA A 42 6.41 -46.24 -11.86
C ALA A 42 5.80 -46.62 -13.23
N PRO A 43 4.50 -46.97 -13.29
CA PRO A 43 3.84 -47.20 -14.56
C PRO A 43 4.03 -45.95 -15.42
N ALA A 44 4.41 -46.15 -16.69
CA ALA A 44 4.62 -45.09 -17.67
C ALA A 44 3.49 -44.06 -17.60
N VAL A 45 3.76 -42.98 -16.86
CA VAL A 45 2.89 -41.82 -16.80
C VAL A 45 2.99 -41.19 -18.16
N ILE A 46 1.84 -41.06 -18.80
CA ILE A 46 1.66 -40.52 -20.13
C ILE A 46 2.21 -39.09 -20.13
N ASP A 47 3.42 -38.93 -20.64
CA ASP A 47 4.10 -37.66 -20.91
C ASP A 47 3.36 -36.92 -22.04
N ALA A 48 2.20 -36.36 -21.72
CA ALA A 48 1.57 -35.29 -22.48
C ALA A 48 0.43 -34.71 -21.65
N ALA A 49 0.72 -34.23 -20.44
CA ALA A 49 -0.10 -33.15 -19.92
C ALA A 49 0.16 -31.96 -20.84
N VAL A 50 -0.76 -31.76 -21.78
CA VAL A 50 -0.89 -30.57 -22.61
C VAL A 50 -0.61 -29.37 -21.72
N ASP A 51 0.53 -28.73 -21.96
CA ASP A 51 0.81 -27.37 -21.53
C ASP A 51 -0.18 -26.47 -22.31
N ALA A 52 -1.46 -26.57 -21.93
CA ALA A 52 -2.29 -25.40 -21.80
C ALA A 52 -1.64 -24.67 -20.63
N GLY A 53 -0.52 -23.99 -20.86
CA GLY A 53 -0.54 -22.83 -21.72
C GLY A 53 -1.67 -21.93 -21.25
N ILE A 54 -1.89 -21.86 -19.92
CA ILE A 54 -2.46 -20.67 -19.30
C ILE A 54 -1.40 -19.63 -19.60
N ASP A 55 -1.48 -19.07 -20.82
CA ASP A 55 -0.79 -17.85 -21.18
C ASP A 55 -1.02 -16.94 -20.00
N ALA A 56 0.06 -16.61 -19.29
CA ALA A 56 -0.01 -15.71 -18.15
C ALA A 56 -0.87 -14.54 -18.63
N PRO A 57 -2.01 -14.26 -17.95
CA PRO A 57 -2.98 -13.30 -18.44
C PRO A 57 -2.22 -12.07 -18.86
N ASN A 58 -2.44 -11.54 -20.06
CA ASN A 58 -1.68 -10.39 -20.58
C ASN A 58 -1.72 -9.24 -19.55
N LEU A 59 -0.72 -9.18 -18.67
CA LEU A 59 -0.64 -8.38 -17.43
C LEU A 59 -0.43 -6.88 -17.72
N GLY A 60 -0.80 -6.44 -18.93
CA GLY A 60 -0.62 -5.06 -19.39
C GLY A 60 -1.81 -4.48 -20.15
N THR A 61 -2.81 -5.29 -20.49
CA THR A 61 -4.00 -4.80 -21.20
C THR A 61 -5.16 -4.62 -20.23
N CYS A 62 -5.88 -3.51 -20.36
CA CYS A 62 -7.04 -3.24 -19.52
C CYS A 62 -8.21 -4.16 -19.88
N ALA A 63 -8.54 -5.10 -18.99
CA ALA A 63 -9.70 -5.96 -19.09
C ALA A 63 -10.98 -5.15 -18.79
N VAL A 64 -11.67 -4.74 -19.87
CA VAL A 64 -12.85 -3.86 -19.81
C VAL A 64 -13.91 -4.35 -18.82
N GLY A 65 -14.20 -5.65 -18.81
CA GLY A 65 -15.17 -6.23 -17.87
C GLY A 65 -14.76 -6.11 -16.41
N ALA A 66 -13.50 -6.41 -16.09
CA ALA A 66 -13.00 -6.29 -14.71
C ALA A 66 -12.94 -4.83 -14.25
N CYS A 67 -12.53 -3.91 -15.14
CA CYS A 67 -12.51 -2.48 -14.82
C CYS A 67 -13.92 -1.92 -14.59
N ALA A 68 -14.90 -2.30 -15.41
CA ALA A 68 -16.29 -1.89 -15.27
C ALA A 68 -16.92 -2.40 -13.96
N LEU A 69 -16.57 -3.62 -13.51
CA LEU A 69 -17.01 -4.15 -12.21
C LEU A 69 -16.47 -3.35 -11.02
N SER A 70 -15.27 -2.77 -11.14
CA SER A 70 -14.72 -1.82 -10.17
C SER A 70 -15.27 -0.39 -10.31
N GLY A 71 -16.23 -0.16 -11.21
CA GLY A 71 -16.83 1.17 -11.45
C GLY A 71 -15.97 2.09 -12.31
N GLY A 72 -15.00 1.55 -13.06
CA GLY A 72 -14.10 2.32 -13.92
C GLY A 72 -14.32 2.13 -15.42
N ASN A 73 -13.53 2.85 -16.22
CA ASN A 73 -13.45 2.70 -17.66
C ASN A 73 -11.99 2.50 -18.10
N CYS A 74 -11.77 1.66 -19.10
CA CYS A 74 -10.45 1.48 -19.68
C CYS A 74 -10.12 2.65 -20.62
N ILE A 75 -9.11 3.46 -20.26
CA ILE A 75 -8.60 4.57 -21.06
C ILE A 75 -7.11 4.33 -21.28
N SER A 76 -6.69 4.16 -22.53
CA SER A 76 -5.27 3.96 -22.89
C SER A 76 -4.58 2.83 -22.10
N ASN A 77 -5.26 1.68 -21.94
CA ASN A 77 -4.81 0.54 -21.14
C ASN A 77 -4.67 0.78 -19.62
N VAL A 78 -5.30 1.83 -19.08
CA VAL A 78 -5.41 2.09 -17.65
C VAL A 78 -6.88 2.00 -17.24
N CYS A 79 -7.17 1.29 -16.16
CA CYS A 79 -8.49 1.31 -15.55
C CYS A 79 -8.65 2.58 -14.74
N VAL A 80 -9.43 3.54 -15.25
CA VAL A 80 -9.67 4.83 -14.61
C VAL A 80 -10.99 4.78 -13.85
N ILE A 81 -10.94 4.94 -12.54
CA ILE A 81 -12.09 4.92 -11.64
C ILE A 81 -12.26 6.32 -11.05
N THR A 82 -13.36 6.99 -11.40
CA THR A 82 -13.74 8.28 -10.82
C THR A 82 -14.85 8.02 -9.79
N ALA A 83 -14.49 8.07 -8.52
CA ALA A 83 -15.29 7.51 -7.43
C ALA A 83 -16.16 8.56 -6.74
N ALA A 84 -16.98 9.28 -7.49
CA ALA A 84 -17.95 10.23 -6.95
C ALA A 84 -19.08 9.48 -6.21
N GLY A 85 -18.89 9.19 -4.92
CA GLY A 85 -19.89 8.59 -4.03
C GLY A 85 -19.76 7.08 -3.78
N GLN A 86 -18.69 6.45 -4.24
CA GLN A 86 -18.37 5.06 -3.87
C GLN A 86 -17.84 5.01 -2.44
N ASN A 87 -18.28 4.02 -1.66
CA ASN A 87 -17.76 3.81 -0.30
C ASN A 87 -16.29 3.37 -0.35
N SER A 88 -15.96 2.30 -1.06
CA SER A 88 -14.59 1.78 -1.15
C SER A 88 -14.27 1.40 -2.60
N VAL A 89 -13.02 1.57 -3.01
CA VAL A 89 -12.56 1.27 -4.37
C VAL A 89 -11.53 0.15 -4.33
N ILE A 90 -11.74 -0.91 -5.11
CA ILE A 90 -10.80 -2.02 -5.25
C ILE A 90 -10.30 -2.07 -6.69
N CYS A 91 -8.99 -1.91 -6.87
CA CYS A 91 -8.34 -2.03 -8.16
C CYS A 91 -8.28 -3.50 -8.60
N PRO A 92 -8.57 -3.81 -9.87
CA PRO A 92 -8.45 -5.18 -10.35
C PRO A 92 -7.00 -5.67 -10.37
N VAL A 93 -6.83 -6.98 -10.18
CA VAL A 93 -5.54 -7.67 -10.20
C VAL A 93 -4.90 -7.59 -11.59
N GLY A 94 -3.58 -7.35 -11.64
CA GLY A 94 -2.79 -7.46 -12.86
C GLY A 94 -2.98 -6.32 -13.85
N MET A 95 -3.58 -5.19 -13.44
CA MET A 95 -3.84 -4.05 -14.30
C MET A 95 -3.22 -2.75 -13.76
N ARG A 96 -3.05 -1.77 -14.64
CA ARG A 96 -2.79 -0.38 -14.25
C ARG A 96 -4.11 0.25 -13.81
N CYS A 97 -4.15 0.76 -12.59
CA CYS A 97 -5.34 1.34 -11.98
C CYS A 97 -5.07 2.81 -11.63
N ARG A 98 -5.99 3.70 -12.00
CA ARG A 98 -5.98 5.11 -11.59
C ARG A 98 -7.30 5.43 -10.91
N VAL A 99 -7.24 5.83 -9.65
CA VAL A 99 -8.39 6.16 -8.82
C VAL A 99 -8.37 7.65 -8.50
N ALA A 100 -9.46 8.34 -8.83
CA ALA A 100 -9.67 9.74 -8.48
C ALA A 100 -10.87 9.88 -7.53
N CYS A 101 -10.59 10.32 -6.30
CA CYS A 101 -11.55 10.66 -5.26
C CYS A 101 -11.57 12.20 -5.11
N ASP A 102 -12.32 12.87 -5.98
CA ASP A 102 -12.32 14.31 -6.20
C ASP A 102 -13.39 15.08 -5.39
N GLY A 103 -14.52 14.43 -5.08
CA GLY A 103 -15.54 15.00 -4.22
C GLY A 103 -15.20 14.96 -2.73
N SER A 104 -15.82 15.85 -1.95
CA SER A 104 -15.72 15.81 -0.48
C SER A 104 -16.23 14.48 0.08
N ASN A 105 -15.48 13.89 1.01
CA ASN A 105 -15.80 12.59 1.64
C ASN A 105 -16.05 11.46 0.62
N THR A 106 -15.40 11.52 -0.55
CA THR A 106 -15.43 10.41 -1.51
C THR A 106 -14.46 9.31 -1.09
N CYS A 107 -14.78 8.06 -1.44
CA CYS A 107 -14.00 6.89 -1.03
C CYS A 107 -13.83 6.76 0.51
N PRO A 108 -14.88 6.95 1.35
CA PRO A 108 -14.77 6.95 2.81
C PRO A 108 -14.42 5.57 3.43
N GLY A 109 -14.39 4.52 2.63
CA GLY A 109 -13.91 3.18 2.95
C GLY A 109 -12.51 2.90 2.38
N GLY A 110 -11.85 3.94 1.86
CA GLY A 110 -10.50 3.89 1.32
C GLY A 110 -10.36 3.27 -0.06
N VAL A 111 -9.12 3.16 -0.50
CA VAL A 111 -8.73 2.57 -1.78
C VAL A 111 -7.81 1.39 -1.55
N GLN A 112 -8.11 0.25 -2.18
CA GLN A 112 -7.32 -0.97 -2.11
C GLN A 112 -6.74 -1.28 -3.49
N CYS A 113 -5.43 -1.14 -3.63
CA CYS A 113 -4.73 -1.41 -4.88
C CYS A 113 -4.53 -2.91 -5.18
N GLY A 114 -4.60 -3.76 -4.14
CA GLY A 114 -4.53 -5.21 -4.27
C GLY A 114 -3.24 -5.68 -4.95
N PHE A 115 -3.38 -6.38 -6.09
CA PHE A 115 -2.28 -6.88 -6.92
C PHE A 115 -2.24 -6.19 -8.29
N ALA A 116 -2.58 -4.90 -8.35
CA ALA A 116 -2.43 -4.08 -9.55
C ALA A 116 -0.95 -3.97 -9.96
N THR A 117 -0.65 -3.88 -11.26
CA THR A 117 0.74 -3.66 -11.69
C THR A 117 1.23 -2.27 -11.31
N THR A 118 0.34 -1.28 -11.42
CA THR A 118 0.58 0.11 -11.02
C THR A 118 -0.71 0.66 -10.46
N CYS A 119 -0.63 1.32 -9.30
CA CYS A 119 -1.77 1.95 -8.67
C CYS A 119 -1.50 3.45 -8.46
N GLU A 120 -2.29 4.29 -9.10
CA GLU A 120 -2.24 5.74 -8.92
C GLU A 120 -3.52 6.18 -8.20
N VAL A 121 -3.38 6.76 -7.01
CA VAL A 121 -4.50 7.20 -6.18
C VAL A 121 -4.39 8.69 -5.94
N THR A 122 -5.45 9.43 -6.27
CA THR A 122 -5.54 10.87 -6.02
C THR A 122 -6.77 11.16 -5.15
N CYS A 123 -6.52 11.58 -3.92
CA CYS A 123 -7.52 12.00 -2.94
C CYS A 123 -7.49 13.53 -2.86
N SER A 124 -8.21 14.20 -3.76
CA SER A 124 -8.22 15.66 -3.87
C SER A 124 -9.39 16.34 -3.15
N GLY A 125 -10.48 15.62 -2.92
CA GLY A 125 -11.58 16.12 -2.10
C GLY A 125 -11.20 16.27 -0.62
N SER A 126 -11.79 17.23 0.08
CA SER A 126 -11.67 17.32 1.55
C SER A 126 -12.27 16.07 2.19
N GLY A 127 -11.50 15.41 3.07
CA GLY A 127 -11.87 14.10 3.63
C GLY A 127 -11.96 12.97 2.59
N ALA A 128 -11.40 13.13 1.39
CA ALA A 128 -11.33 12.04 0.43
C ALA A 128 -10.44 10.91 0.98
N CYS A 129 -10.84 9.65 0.75
CA CYS A 129 -10.13 8.48 1.26
C CYS A 129 -10.09 8.41 2.81
N GLN A 130 -10.91 9.21 3.50
CA GLN A 130 -10.95 9.26 4.95
C GLN A 130 -11.48 7.92 5.53
N ASN A 131 -11.13 7.61 6.78
CA ASN A 131 -11.43 6.37 7.54
C ASN A 131 -10.77 5.09 7.01
N GLY A 132 -10.81 4.84 5.69
CA GLY A 132 -10.19 3.64 5.11
C GLY A 132 -8.72 3.81 4.73
N GLY A 133 -8.30 5.05 4.47
CA GLY A 133 -6.94 5.35 4.01
C GLY A 133 -6.67 4.81 2.60
N VAL A 134 -5.39 4.59 2.29
CA VAL A 134 -4.96 3.98 1.03
C VAL A 134 -4.09 2.77 1.32
N ASP A 135 -4.51 1.61 0.84
CA ASP A 135 -3.76 0.36 0.92
C ASP A 135 -3.18 0.03 -0.45
N CYS A 136 -1.89 0.28 -0.61
CA CYS A 136 -1.16 -0.02 -1.84
C CYS A 136 -1.01 -1.53 -2.09
N GLY A 137 -1.27 -2.38 -1.08
CA GLY A 137 -1.20 -3.83 -1.20
C GLY A 137 0.12 -4.30 -1.82
N ALA A 138 0.05 -5.40 -2.56
CA ALA A 138 1.19 -5.99 -3.26
C ALA A 138 1.36 -5.42 -4.69
N ALA A 139 0.93 -4.18 -4.94
CA ALA A 139 1.15 -3.55 -6.23
C ALA A 139 2.64 -3.40 -6.53
N SER A 140 3.05 -3.49 -7.80
CA SER A 140 4.48 -3.33 -8.13
C SER A 140 4.94 -1.89 -7.91
N SER A 141 4.11 -0.92 -8.28
CA SER A 141 4.30 0.49 -7.95
C SER A 141 3.00 1.15 -7.47
N CYS A 142 3.12 2.04 -6.47
CA CYS A 142 2.01 2.79 -5.92
C CYS A 142 2.37 4.28 -5.81
N THR A 143 1.51 5.14 -6.35
CA THR A 143 1.63 6.60 -6.21
C THR A 143 0.37 7.12 -5.56
N VAL A 144 0.51 7.74 -4.39
CA VAL A 144 -0.60 8.26 -3.59
C VAL A 144 -0.45 9.77 -3.47
N GLN A 145 -1.49 10.51 -3.83
CA GLN A 145 -1.55 11.97 -3.72
C GLN A 145 -2.72 12.35 -2.82
N CYS A 146 -2.40 12.78 -1.60
CA CYS A 146 -3.37 13.25 -0.60
C CYS A 146 -3.35 14.78 -0.59
N ILE A 147 -4.18 15.38 -1.44
CA ILE A 147 -4.18 16.83 -1.72
C ILE A 147 -5.24 17.55 -0.89
N GLY A 148 -6.40 16.93 -0.68
CA GLY A 148 -7.48 17.51 0.11
C GLY A 148 -7.13 17.64 1.59
N SER A 149 -7.76 18.59 2.29
CA SER A 149 -7.61 18.69 3.76
C SER A 149 -8.15 17.43 4.43
N GLY A 150 -7.35 16.83 5.32
CA GLY A 150 -7.65 15.54 5.95
C GLY A 150 -7.81 14.38 4.95
N ALA A 151 -7.37 14.55 3.69
CA ALA A 151 -7.44 13.47 2.70
C ALA A 151 -6.49 12.35 3.12
N CYS A 152 -6.91 11.09 2.98
CA CYS A 152 -6.21 9.89 3.45
C CYS A 152 -6.24 9.69 4.97
N GLN A 153 -6.70 10.64 5.79
CA GLN A 153 -6.79 10.48 7.24
C GLN A 153 -7.71 9.29 7.60
N SER A 154 -7.22 8.30 8.34
CA SER A 154 -7.96 7.08 8.61
C SER A 154 -8.39 6.92 10.07
N GLY A 155 -7.77 7.67 10.99
CA GLY A 155 -7.94 7.51 12.43
C GLY A 155 -7.33 6.21 12.98
N ILE A 156 -6.68 5.41 12.12
CA ILE A 156 -5.86 4.27 12.48
C ILE A 156 -4.39 4.58 12.16
N PRO A 157 -3.43 3.97 12.87
CA PRO A 157 -2.03 4.09 12.48
C PRO A 157 -1.83 3.64 11.04
N ASP A 158 -0.91 4.29 10.34
CA ASP A 158 -0.55 3.98 8.95
C ASP A 158 -1.72 4.22 7.99
N SER A 159 -2.19 5.47 7.94
CA SER A 159 -3.23 5.92 7.00
C SER A 159 -2.95 5.56 5.54
N VAL A 160 -1.68 5.55 5.15
CA VAL A 160 -1.21 5.04 3.87
C VAL A 160 -0.32 3.83 4.13
N ARG A 161 -0.76 2.66 3.65
CA ARG A 161 -0.06 1.38 3.78
C ARG A 161 0.66 1.04 2.48
N CYS A 162 1.96 1.30 2.46
CA CYS A 162 2.88 1.04 1.36
C CYS A 162 3.52 -0.35 1.49
N TYR A 163 2.82 -1.39 1.04
CA TYR A 163 3.37 -2.75 0.87
C TYR A 163 3.93 -3.00 -0.55
N ALA A 164 3.77 -2.04 -1.45
CA ALA A 164 4.31 -2.09 -2.79
C ALA A 164 5.84 -2.09 -2.81
N SER A 165 6.45 -2.63 -3.87
CA SER A 165 7.91 -2.60 -4.02
C SER A 165 8.45 -1.16 -4.09
N GLN A 166 7.70 -0.28 -4.76
CA GLN A 166 7.97 1.15 -4.87
C GLN A 166 6.72 1.96 -4.49
N CYS A 167 6.85 2.81 -3.49
CA CYS A 167 5.79 3.69 -3.03
C CYS A 167 6.24 5.15 -3.07
N THR A 168 5.42 6.01 -3.66
CA THR A 168 5.58 7.46 -3.60
C THR A 168 4.31 8.05 -3.01
N VAL A 169 4.45 8.76 -1.89
CA VAL A 169 3.33 9.37 -1.18
C VAL A 169 3.55 10.87 -1.13
N THR A 170 2.59 11.64 -1.64
CA THR A 170 2.59 13.09 -1.59
C THR A 170 1.45 13.56 -0.73
N CYS A 171 1.77 14.29 0.33
CA CYS A 171 0.84 14.79 1.32
C CYS A 171 0.85 16.33 1.29
N ASP A 172 -0.01 16.91 0.47
CA ASP A 172 -0.09 18.37 0.26
C ASP A 172 -1.17 19.01 1.14
N GLY A 173 -2.24 18.27 1.40
CA GLY A 173 -3.35 18.75 2.21
C GLY A 173 -3.00 18.92 3.68
N SER A 174 -3.60 19.93 4.32
CA SER A 174 -3.48 20.07 5.78
C SER A 174 -3.98 18.80 6.47
N ASN A 175 -3.14 18.21 7.32
CA ASN A 175 -3.42 16.95 8.02
C ASN A 175 -3.72 15.74 7.13
N ALA A 176 -3.33 15.77 5.84
CA ALA A 176 -3.64 14.67 4.92
C ALA A 176 -3.10 13.31 5.42
N CYS A 177 -1.82 13.24 5.75
CA CYS A 177 -1.18 12.02 6.23
C CYS A 177 -0.93 12.08 7.75
N GLN A 178 -1.85 12.69 8.50
CA GLN A 178 -1.66 12.96 9.92
C GLN A 178 -1.55 11.68 10.76
N ASP A 179 -2.14 10.57 10.34
CA ASP A 179 -2.07 9.30 11.07
C ASP A 179 -0.88 8.42 10.65
N GLY A 180 -0.04 8.97 9.78
CA GLY A 180 1.25 8.41 9.38
C GLY A 180 1.22 7.51 8.15
N ILE A 181 2.43 7.15 7.71
CA ILE A 181 2.68 6.34 6.52
C ILE A 181 3.43 5.08 6.96
N GLY A 182 2.82 3.91 6.76
CA GLY A 182 3.44 2.63 7.05
C GLY A 182 4.04 2.06 5.77
N ALA A 183 5.36 1.80 5.76
CA ALA A 183 6.03 1.23 4.60
C ALA A 183 6.95 0.06 4.97
N PHE A 184 6.97 -0.95 4.09
CA PHE A 184 7.88 -2.11 4.20
C PHE A 184 8.88 -2.20 3.03
N GLY A 185 8.63 -1.45 1.95
CA GLY A 185 9.48 -1.38 0.76
C GLY A 185 10.21 -0.05 0.61
N THR A 186 10.63 0.27 -0.62
CA THR A 186 11.17 1.60 -0.92
C THR A 186 10.03 2.62 -0.92
N CYS A 187 10.13 3.61 -0.03
CA CYS A 187 9.10 4.63 0.14
C CYS A 187 9.72 6.02 0.17
N THR A 188 9.17 6.91 -0.66
CA THR A 188 9.46 8.34 -0.62
C THR A 188 8.19 9.08 -0.23
N ALA A 189 8.27 9.88 0.84
CA ALA A 189 7.18 10.70 1.34
C ALA A 189 7.51 12.19 1.13
N HIS A 190 6.62 12.90 0.44
CA HIS A 190 6.67 14.34 0.25
C HIS A 190 5.65 14.98 1.21
N CYS A 191 6.14 15.68 2.24
CA CYS A 191 5.31 16.15 3.34
C CYS A 191 5.27 17.69 3.39
N CYS A 192 4.14 18.28 3.01
CA CYS A 192 3.98 19.72 2.95
C CYS A 192 3.20 20.26 4.15
N SER A 193 3.53 21.46 4.64
CA SER A 193 2.71 22.24 5.58
C SER A 193 2.14 21.43 6.77
N ASN A 194 2.97 20.60 7.40
CA ASN A 194 2.61 19.71 8.52
C ASN A 194 1.72 18.49 8.17
N ALA A 195 1.61 18.10 6.91
CA ALA A 195 0.74 16.99 6.52
C ALA A 195 1.11 15.63 7.14
N CYS A 196 2.36 15.43 7.58
CA CYS A 196 2.87 14.16 8.12
C CYS A 196 3.22 14.20 9.61
N GLN A 197 2.45 14.95 10.42
CA GLN A 197 2.74 15.08 11.86
C GLN A 197 2.70 13.75 12.64
N GLY A 198 1.96 12.74 12.18
CA GLY A 198 1.96 11.40 12.79
C GLY A 198 3.19 10.56 12.52
N GLY A 199 4.14 11.08 11.74
CA GLY A 199 5.35 10.37 11.33
C GLY A 199 5.20 9.70 9.97
N VAL A 200 6.32 9.35 9.36
CA VAL A 200 6.38 8.78 7.99
C VAL A 200 6.85 7.32 8.01
N GLY A 201 6.80 6.67 9.17
CA GLY A 201 7.33 5.32 9.37
C GLY A 201 8.79 5.20 8.93
N THR A 202 9.05 4.29 8.01
CA THR A 202 10.37 3.99 7.42
C THR A 202 10.64 4.75 6.11
N CYS A 203 9.70 5.57 5.65
CA CYS A 203 9.85 6.30 4.39
C CYS A 203 10.96 7.35 4.47
N SER A 204 11.66 7.54 3.35
CA SER A 204 12.54 8.70 3.17
C SER A 204 11.66 9.93 2.97
N VAL A 205 11.79 10.93 3.85
CA VAL A 205 11.09 12.20 3.67
C VAL A 205 11.92 13.13 2.81
N ASP A 206 11.31 13.69 1.78
CA ASP A 206 11.81 14.92 1.20
C ASP A 206 10.79 16.06 1.38
N ALA A 207 11.29 17.29 1.34
CA ALA A 207 10.49 18.49 1.49
C ALA A 207 10.16 19.13 0.12
N ILE A 208 10.10 18.33 -0.96
CA ILE A 208 9.80 18.81 -2.30
C ILE A 208 8.29 18.87 -2.46
N CYS A 209 7.73 20.06 -2.25
CA CYS A 209 6.33 20.37 -2.48
C CYS A 209 6.17 21.05 -3.86
N PRO A 210 5.24 20.59 -4.71
CA PRO A 210 4.95 21.23 -5.99
C PRO A 210 4.25 22.60 -5.85
#